data_AF-A0A7X6X9Z4-F1
#
_entry.id   AF-A0A7X6X9Z4-F1
#
_cell.length_a   1.000
_cell.length_b   1.000
_cell.length_c   1.000
_cell.angle_alpha   90.00
_cell.angle_beta   90.00
_cell.angle_gamma   90.00
#
_symmetry.space_group_name_H-M   'P 1'
#
loop_
_entity.id
_entity.type
_entity.pdbx_description
1 polymer ?
#
loop_
_entity_poly.entity_id
_entity_poly.type
_entity_poly.pdbx_seq_one_letter_code
_entity_poly.pdbx_strand_id
1 'polypeptide(L)' 'MVEDGVQKQDTVRPPSLDSIDYYFQLGTTYKVSSPVIMAFRFQIFVTRSRVALVEGIQSNQPKIIGMFDSLGNRHD' A
#
# COMPACT_ATOMS: atom_id res chain seq x y z
N MET A 1 -7.17 -7.18 -0.31
CA MET A 1 -6.19 -8.21 0.12
C MET A 1 -6.30 -9.38 -0.83
N VAL A 2 -5.18 -10.06 -1.09
CA VAL A 2 -5.15 -11.25 -1.94
C VAL A 2 -4.61 -12.40 -1.11
N GLU A 3 -5.40 -13.46 -0.92
CA GLU A 3 -5.00 -14.69 -0.24
C GLU A 3 -5.25 -15.86 -1.19
N ASP A 4 -4.22 -16.65 -1.49
CA ASP A 4 -4.27 -17.77 -2.45
C ASP A 4 -4.87 -17.38 -3.82
N GLY A 5 -4.60 -16.16 -4.28
CA GLY A 5 -5.11 -15.62 -5.55
C GLY A 5 -6.55 -15.09 -5.49
N VAL A 6 -7.24 -15.22 -4.35
CA VAL A 6 -8.61 -14.73 -4.15
C VAL A 6 -8.58 -13.35 -3.49
N GLN A 7 -9.29 -12.40 -4.10
CA GLN A 7 -9.46 -11.08 -3.51
C GLN A 7 -10.51 -11.12 -2.40
N LYS A 8 -10.15 -10.63 -1.21
CA LYS A 8 -11.06 -10.40 -0.10
C LYS A 8 -11.06 -8.91 0.25
N GLN A 9 -12.25 -8.40 0.52
CA GLN A 9 -12.47 -7.06 1.06
C GLN A 9 -12.64 -7.14 2.58
N ASP A 10 -12.09 -6.15 3.27
CA ASP A 10 -12.23 -6.01 4.72
C ASP A 10 -12.19 -4.53 5.09
N THR A 11 -12.63 -4.22 6.30
CA THR A 11 -12.54 -2.91 6.92
C THR A 11 -11.14 -2.66 7.49
N VAL A 12 -10.71 -1.39 7.45
CA VAL A 12 -9.48 -0.94 8.10
C VAL A 12 -9.86 -0.10 9.31
N ARG A 13 -9.26 -0.40 10.46
CA ARG A 13 -9.32 0.43 11.66
C ARG A 13 -8.06 1.28 11.70
N PRO A 14 -8.17 2.62 11.58
CA PRO A 14 -7.00 3.49 11.61
C PRO A 14 -6.36 3.49 13.01
N PRO A 15 -5.05 3.69 13.10
CA PRO A 15 -4.40 3.92 14.40
C PRO A 15 -4.94 5.19 15.06
N SER A 16 -4.75 5.30 16.38
CA SER A 16 -4.99 6.56 17.09
C SER A 16 -4.13 7.66 16.48
N LEU A 17 -4.67 8.88 16.37
CA LEU A 17 -3.93 10.04 15.87
C LEU A 17 -2.78 10.46 16.81
N ASP A 18 -2.84 10.05 18.08
CA ASP A 18 -1.78 10.31 19.07
C ASP A 18 -0.60 9.33 18.96
N SER A 19 -0.73 8.29 18.12
CA SER A 19 0.25 7.21 17.96
C SER A 19 0.85 7.20 16.57
N ILE A 20 2.13 6.82 16.47
CA ILE A 20 2.77 6.55 15.18
C ILE A 20 2.14 5.29 14.56
N ASP A 21 1.85 5.36 13.27
CA ASP A 21 1.17 4.38 12.44
C ASP A 21 2.08 3.21 12.01
N TYR A 22 2.67 2.49 12.96
CA TYR A 22 3.51 1.31 12.67
C TYR A 22 2.74 0.16 12.00
N TYR A 23 1.44 0.05 12.27
CA TYR A 23 0.55 -0.94 11.69
C TYR A 23 -0.87 -0.39 11.55
N PHE A 24 -1.63 -0.96 10.63
CA PHE A 24 -3.08 -0.79 10.53
C PHE A 24 -3.76 -2.07 10.98
N GLN A 25 -4.88 -1.94 11.69
CA GLN A 25 -5.67 -3.09 12.09
C GLN A 25 -6.72 -3.41 11.01
N LEU A 26 -6.83 -4.69 10.66
CA LEU A 26 -7.90 -5.21 9.81
C LEU A 26 -9.08 -5.69 10.66
N GLY A 27 -10.28 -5.74 10.08
CA GLY A 27 -11.49 -6.21 10.76
C GLY A 27 -11.45 -7.70 11.08
N THR A 28 -10.72 -8.48 10.27
CA THR A 28 -10.60 -9.94 10.38
C THR A 28 -9.12 -10.37 10.43
N THR A 29 -8.86 -11.57 10.94
CA THR A 29 -7.53 -12.19 10.95
C THR A 29 -7.24 -12.89 9.62
N TYR A 30 -6.01 -12.75 9.11
CA TYR A 30 -5.54 -13.39 7.89
C TYR A 30 -4.22 -14.10 8.12
N LYS A 31 -3.85 -14.96 7.17
CA LYS A 31 -2.52 -15.59 7.15
C LYS A 31 -1.42 -14.51 7.12
N VAL A 32 -0.39 -14.72 7.93
CA VAL A 32 0.80 -13.86 7.94
C VAL A 32 1.42 -13.82 6.54
N SER A 33 1.92 -12.64 6.15
CA SER A 33 2.49 -12.35 4.82
C SER A 33 1.49 -12.27 3.65
N SER A 34 0.18 -12.34 3.91
CA SER A 34 -0.83 -12.03 2.88
C SER A 34 -0.78 -10.54 2.49
N PRO A 35 -0.69 -10.19 1.19
CA PRO A 35 -0.62 -8.81 0.75
C PRO A 35 -1.96 -8.07 0.92
N VAL A 36 -1.84 -6.79 1.30
CA VAL A 36 -2.97 -5.88 1.48
C VAL A 36 -2.87 -4.76 0.43
N ILE A 37 -4.02 -4.43 -0.17
CA ILE A 37 -4.17 -3.30 -1.07
C ILE A 37 -5.22 -2.39 -0.43
N MET A 38 -4.89 -1.11 -0.28
CA MET A 38 -5.79 -0.08 0.25
C MET A 38 -5.88 1.07 -0.75
N ALA A 39 -7.06 1.67 -0.87
CA ALA A 39 -7.31 2.85 -1.68
C ALA A 39 -8.17 3.82 -0.88
N PHE A 40 -7.58 4.94 -0.46
CA PHE A 40 -8.22 5.97 0.33
C PHE A 40 -7.58 7.32 0.02
N ARG A 41 -8.21 8.40 0.46
CA ARG A 41 -7.67 9.75 0.30
C ARG A 41 -6.50 9.96 1.26
N PHE A 42 -5.34 10.35 0.74
CA PHE A 42 -4.17 10.67 1.54
C PHE A 42 -3.31 11.73 0.85
N GLN A 43 -2.35 12.28 1.59
CA GLN A 43 -1.32 13.20 1.09
C GLN A 43 0.03 12.51 1.22
N ILE A 44 0.59 12.00 0.11
CA ILE A 44 1.83 11.21 0.12
C ILE A 44 3.01 11.94 0.80
N PHE A 45 3.11 13.26 0.59
CA PHE A 45 4.25 14.07 1.05
C PHE A 45 4.33 14.26 2.57
N VAL A 46 3.29 13.85 3.33
CA VAL A 46 3.31 13.83 4.80
C VAL A 46 3.45 12.41 5.37
N THR A 47 3.67 11.39 4.53
CA THR A 47 3.88 10.01 4.97
C THR A 47 5.35 9.59 4.82
N ARG A 48 5.65 8.35 5.22
CA ARG A 48 6.94 7.68 5.00
C ARG A 48 6.84 6.56 3.96
N SER A 49 5.83 6.62 3.08
CA SER A 49 5.58 5.60 2.06
C SER A 49 6.58 5.72 0.91
N ARG A 50 6.79 4.62 0.18
CA ARG A 50 7.46 4.62 -1.12
C ARG A 50 6.44 4.80 -2.24
N VAL A 51 6.88 5.39 -3.35
CA VAL A 51 6.12 5.57 -4.58
C VAL A 51 6.78 4.78 -5.69
N ALA A 52 6.08 3.77 -6.22
CA ALA A 52 6.52 3.03 -7.39
C ALA A 52 5.80 3.56 -8.64
N LEU A 53 6.56 3.94 -9.66
CA LEU A 53 6.03 4.27 -10.98
C LEU A 53 5.91 2.99 -11.80
N VAL A 54 4.71 2.72 -12.31
CA VAL A 54 4.40 1.51 -13.09
C VAL A 54 3.85 1.89 -14.45
N GLU A 55 4.49 1.44 -15.52
CA GLU A 55 3.99 1.57 -16.90
C GLU A 55 3.35 0.27 -17.40
N GLY A 56 2.72 0.31 -18.57
CA GLY A 56 2.25 -0.90 -19.26
C GLY A 56 1.02 -1.59 -18.65
N ILE A 57 0.35 -0.97 -17.66
CA ILE A 57 -0.88 -1.50 -17.05
C ILE A 57 -1.97 -1.71 -18.12
N GLN A 58 -2.16 -0.73 -19.01
CA GLN A 58 -3.20 -0.77 -20.06
C GLN A 58 -2.94 -1.84 -21.13
N SER A 59 -1.69 -2.24 -21.33
CA SER A 59 -1.29 -3.28 -22.30
C SER A 59 -1.08 -4.65 -21.66
N ASN A 60 -1.46 -4.81 -20.38
CA ASN A 60 -1.23 -6.03 -19.59
C ASN A 60 0.25 -6.45 -19.51
N GLN A 61 1.17 -5.49 -19.57
CA GLN A 61 2.62 -5.67 -19.44
C GLN A 61 3.17 -4.74 -18.36
N PRO A 62 2.75 -4.90 -17.09
CA PRO A 62 3.13 -3.99 -16.03
C PRO A 62 4.64 -4.05 -15.75
N LYS A 63 5.27 -2.89 -15.65
CA LYS A 63 6.70 -2.77 -15.35
C LYS A 63 6.97 -1.61 -14.40
N ILE A 64 7.76 -1.87 -13.35
CA ILE A 64 8.26 -0.82 -12.47
C ILE A 64 9.38 -0.07 -13.20
N ILE A 65 9.24 1.24 -13.34
CA ILE A 65 10.21 2.10 -14.02
C ILE A 65 10.96 3.04 -13.07
N GLY A 66 10.51 3.15 -11.83
CA GLY A 66 11.18 3.96 -10.81
C GLY A 66 10.56 3.76 -9.44
N MET A 67 11.39 3.96 -8.42
CA MET A 67 11.01 3.95 -7.01
C MET A 67 11.46 5.27 -6.40
N PHE A 68 10.59 5.87 -5.60
CA PHE A 68 10.82 7.16 -4.95
C PHE A 68 10.37 7.10 -3.50
N ASP A 69 10.92 7.98 -2.67
CA ASP A 69 10.36 8.26 -1.35
C ASP A 69 9.18 9.24 -1.44
N SER A 70 8.56 9.54 -0.29
CA SER A 70 7.42 10.46 -0.19
C SER A 70 7.77 11.93 -0.51
N LEU A 71 9.05 12.29 -0.53
CA LEU A 71 9.54 13.64 -0.81
C LEU A 71 9.98 13.79 -2.28
N GLY A 72 9.89 12.74 -3.08
CA GLY A 72 10.25 12.73 -4.50
C GLY A 72 11.72 12.44 -4.77
N ASN A 73 12.50 12.03 -3.77
CA ASN A 73 13.87 11.57 -4.01
C ASN A 73 13.83 10.17 -4.61
N ARG A 74 14.73 9.88 -5.53
CA ARG A 74 14.86 8.55 -6.10
C ARG A 74 15.39 7.60 -5.03
N HIS A 75 14.74 6.45 -4.91
CA HIS A 75 15.14 5.37 -4.04
C HIS A 75 15.67 4.25 -4.92
N ASP A 76 16.91 3.84 -4.68
CA ASP A 76 17.54 2.71 -5.38
C ASP A 76 16.94 1.37 -4.91
#